data_AF-C9ZD29-F1
#
_entry.id   AF-C9ZD29-F1
#
_cell.length_a   1.000
_cell.length_b   1.000
_cell.length_c   1.000
_cell.angle_alpha   90.00
_cell.angle_beta   90.00
_cell.angle_gamma   90.00
#
_symmetry.space_group_name_H-M   'P 1'
#
loop_
_entity.id
_entity.type
_entity.pdbx_description
1 polymer ?
#
loop_
_entity_poly.entity_id
_entity_poly.type
_entity_poly.pdbx_seq_one_letter_code
_entity_poly.pdbx_strand_id
1 'polypeptide(L)' 'MPFKIVVVEPARNWLHRLRQTDRGTLVQITQALNVLQIEGPALGRPLVDRITGSALPNLKELRPGSSGTS' A
#
# COMPACT_ATOMS: atom_id res chain seq x y z
N MET A 1 16.33 -11.55 2.94
CA MET A 1 15.66 -10.94 4.11
C MET A 1 14.58 -10.03 3.61
N PRO A 2 13.37 -10.02 4.19
CA PRO A 2 12.30 -9.11 3.77
C PRO A 2 12.70 -7.64 4.00
N PHE A 3 12.19 -6.76 3.16
CA PHE A 3 12.31 -5.32 3.35
C PHE A 3 11.56 -4.87 4.60
N LYS A 4 11.96 -3.74 5.18
CA LYS A 4 11.25 -3.13 6.32
C LYS A 4 10.23 -2.13 5.79
N ILE A 5 8.96 -2.33 6.15
CA ILE A 5 7.91 -1.35 5.92
C ILE A 5 7.87 -0.37 7.10
N VAL A 6 8.01 0.92 6.81
CA VAL A 6 7.82 2.01 7.77
C VAL A 6 6.58 2.78 7.37
N VAL A 7 5.56 2.77 8.22
CA VAL A 7 4.33 3.53 8.00
C VAL A 7 4.38 4.80 8.84
N VAL A 8 4.36 5.94 8.17
CA VAL A 8 4.37 7.27 8.80
C VAL A 8 2.95 7.82 8.94
N GLU A 9 2.78 8.84 9.77
CA GLU A 9 1.53 9.60 9.80
C GLU A 9 1.36 10.42 8.51
N PRO A 10 0.12 10.66 8.02
CA PRO A 10 -1.16 10.28 8.64
C PRO A 10 -1.63 8.84 8.31
N ALA A 11 -0.88 8.10 7.48
CA ALA A 11 -1.28 6.79 6.99
C ALA A 11 -1.43 5.77 8.13
N ARG A 12 -0.53 5.81 9.13
CA ARG A 12 -0.59 4.91 10.29
C ARG A 12 -1.90 5.06 11.07
N ASN A 13 -2.31 6.27 11.43
CA ASN A 13 -3.60 6.51 12.09
C ASN A 13 -4.78 6.05 11.23
N TRP A 14 -4.75 6.32 9.92
CA TRP A 14 -5.80 5.85 9.00
C TRP A 14 -5.93 4.33 8.99
N LEU A 15 -4.82 3.58 8.87
CA LEU A 15 -4.83 2.12 8.94
C LEU A 15 -5.38 1.59 10.28
N HIS A 16 -5.11 2.28 11.39
CA HIS A 16 -5.70 1.93 12.69
C HIS A 16 -7.22 2.11 12.71
N ARG A 17 -7.74 3.20 12.13
CA ARG A 17 -9.19 3.43 12.03
C ARG A 17 -9.89 2.37 11.17
N LEU A 18 -9.28 1.96 10.06
CA LEU A 18 -9.85 0.92 9.18
C LEU A 18 -10.14 -0.40 9.90
N ARG A 19 -9.40 -0.74 10.97
CA ARG A 19 -9.66 -1.94 11.78
C ARG A 19 -11.09 -1.99 12.31
N GLN A 20 -11.69 -0.83 12.56
CA GLN A 20 -13.03 -0.68 13.12
C GLN A 20 -14.05 -0.31 12.05
N THR A 21 -13.67 0.51 11.07
CA THR A 21 -14.61 1.11 10.11
C THR A 21 -14.74 0.34 8.80
N ASP A 22 -13.67 -0.32 8.33
CA ASP A 22 -13.66 -1.06 7.07
C ASP A 22 -12.51 -2.08 7.05
N ARG A 23 -12.83 -3.28 7.57
CA ARG A 23 -11.87 -4.38 7.63
C ARG A 23 -11.54 -4.95 6.25
N GLY A 24 -12.45 -4.86 5.27
CA GLY A 24 -12.24 -5.37 3.92
C GLY A 24 -11.12 -4.61 3.23
N THR A 25 -11.18 -3.28 3.26
CA THR A 25 -10.12 -2.42 2.73
C THR A 25 -8.78 -2.65 3.46
N LEU A 26 -8.81 -2.80 4.79
CA LEU A 26 -7.58 -3.09 5.55
C LEU A 26 -6.90 -4.40 5.11
N VAL A 27 -7.69 -5.45 4.85
CA VAL A 27 -7.15 -6.74 4.37
C VAL A 27 -6.46 -6.58 3.02
N GLN A 28 -7.09 -5.89 2.07
CA GLN A 28 -6.51 -5.65 0.75
C GLN A 28 -5.19 -4.87 0.83
N ILE A 29 -5.13 -3.82 1.67
CA ILE A 29 -3.90 -3.07 1.91
C ILE A 29 -2.83 -3.96 2.53
N THR A 30 -3.20 -4.77 3.53
CA THR A 30 -2.26 -5.68 4.21
C THR A 30 -1.66 -6.70 3.24
N GLN A 31 -2.46 -7.25 2.34
CA GLN A 31 -1.99 -8.16 1.30
C GLN A 31 -0.99 -7.48 0.35
N ALA A 32 -1.30 -6.26 -0.11
CA ALA A 32 -0.38 -5.51 -0.96
C ALA A 32 0.94 -5.16 -0.24
N LEU A 33 0.88 -4.79 1.05
CA LEU A 33 2.06 -4.55 1.87
C LEU A 33 2.91 -5.80 2.09
N ASN A 34 2.29 -6.98 2.24
CA ASN A 34 3.03 -8.23 2.37
C ASN A 34 3.86 -8.55 1.11
N VAL A 35 3.29 -8.34 -0.08
CA VAL A 35 4.02 -8.51 -1.34
C VAL A 35 5.13 -7.46 -1.45
N LEU A 36 4.84 -6.19 -1.14
CA LEU A 36 5.84 -5.13 -1.13
C LEU A 36 6.99 -5.40 -0.15
N GLN A 37 6.70 -6.04 0.99
CA GLN A 37 7.71 -6.40 1.98
C GLN A 37 8.69 -7.45 1.43
N ILE A 38 8.23 -8.35 0.55
CA ILE A 38 9.04 -9.41 -0.04
C ILE A 38 9.81 -8.88 -1.26
N GLU A 39 9.10 -8.27 -2.21
CA GLU A 39 9.65 -7.82 -3.49
C GLU A 39 10.42 -6.49 -3.38
N GLY A 40 10.10 -5.69 -2.36
CA GLY A 40 10.75 -4.42 -2.11
C GLY A 40 10.39 -3.32 -3.12
N PRO A 41 11.19 -2.25 -3.18
CA PRO A 41 10.86 -1.06 -3.94
C PRO A 41 10.85 -1.27 -5.47
N ALA A 42 11.35 -2.41 -5.96
CA ALA A 42 11.31 -2.77 -7.39
C ALA A 42 9.92 -3.26 -7.83
N LEU A 43 9.01 -3.56 -6.89
CA LEU A 43 7.64 -3.96 -7.21
C LEU A 43 6.97 -2.93 -8.15
N GLY A 44 6.30 -3.47 -9.17
CA GLY A 44 5.60 -2.72 -10.20
C GLY A 44 4.13 -3.12 -10.31
N ARG A 45 3.57 -2.93 -11.50
CA ARG A 45 2.16 -3.21 -11.77
C ARG A 45 1.83 -4.70 -11.55
N PRO A 46 0.62 -5.03 -11.08
CA PRO A 46 -0.51 -4.12 -10.84
C PRO A 46 -0.50 -3.44 -9.47
N LEU A 47 0.29 -3.93 -8.51
CA LEU A 47 0.22 -3.49 -7.11
C LEU A 47 0.91 -2.17 -6.82
N VAL A 48 1.85 -1.75 -7.66
CA VAL A 48 2.55 -0.49 -7.50
C VAL A 48 2.66 0.20 -8.85
N ASP A 49 2.43 1.50 -8.89
CA ASP A 49 2.74 2.33 -10.05
C ASP A 49 3.50 3.60 -9.66
N ARG A 50 4.09 4.25 -10.66
CA ARG A 50 4.74 5.54 -10.47
C ARG A 50 3.69 6.65 -10.39
N ILE A 51 3.87 7.58 -9.46
CA ILE A 51 3.09 8.82 -9.46
C ILE A 51 3.66 9.76 -10.54
N THR A 52 2.89 10.00 -11.60
CA THR A 52 3.26 10.96 -12.66
C THR A 52 3.06 12.39 -12.18
N GLY A 53 3.96 13.30 -12.55
CA GLY A 53 3.86 14.72 -12.19
C GLY A 53 4.24 15.06 -10.74
N SER A 54 4.72 14.09 -9.96
CA SER A 54 5.25 14.35 -8.62
C SER A 54 6.59 15.10 -8.69
N ALA A 55 6.77 16.09 -7.81
CA ALA A 55 8.05 16.74 -7.57
C ALA A 55 9.05 15.85 -6.81
N LEU A 56 8.56 14.77 -6.18
CA LEU A 56 9.40 13.83 -5.42
C LEU A 56 9.91 12.70 -6.33
N PRO A 57 11.23 12.50 -6.42
CA PRO A 57 11.79 11.38 -7.18
C PRO A 57 11.41 10.05 -6.52
N ASN A 58 11.19 9.02 -7.35
CA ASN A 58 10.86 7.66 -6.92
C ASN A 58 9.58 7.53 -6.08
N LEU A 59 8.71 8.54 -6.09
CA LEU A 59 7.40 8.43 -5.45
C LEU A 59 6.50 7.49 -6.24
N LYS A 60 5.95 6.51 -5.54
CA LYS A 60 5.09 5.46 -6.09
C LYS A 60 3.77 5.40 -5.32
N GLU A 61 2.73 4.95 -5.99
CA GLU A 61 1.43 4.64 -5.39
C GLU A 61 1.32 3.13 -5.17
N LEU A 62 0.90 2.74 -3.96
CA LEU A 62 0.45 1.37 -3.69
C LEU A 62 -1.00 1.25 -4.16
N ARG A 63 -1.31 0.20 -4.91
CA ARG A 63 -2.63 -0.12 -5.48
C ARG A 63 -3.14 -1.44 -4.91
N PRO A 64 -3.70 -1.44 -3.70
CA PRO A 64 -4.38 -2.62 -3.15
C PRO A 64 -5.52 -3.08 -4.06
N GLY A 65 -5.89 -4.35 -3.95
CA GLY A 65 -7.10 -4.86 -4.59
C GLY A 65 -8.35 -4.11 -4.11
N SER A 66 -9.40 -4.13 -4.93
CA SER A 66 -10.72 -3.60 -4.56
C SER A 66 -11.54 -4.68 -3.87
N SER A 67 -12.32 -4.29 -2.85
CA SER A 67 -13.38 -5.12 -2.28
C SER A 67 -14.70 -5.03 -3.05
N GLY A 68 -14.76 -4.22 -4.11
CA GLY A 68 -15.95 -4.02 -4.92
C GLY A 68 -16.26 -5.25 -5.80
N THR A 69 -17.52 -5.66 -5.79
CA THR A 69 -18.08 -6.62 -6.75
C THR A 69 -18.28 -5.89 -8.08
N SER A 70 -17.36 -6.07 -9.03
CA SER A 70 -17.61 -5.66 -10.42
C SER A 70 -18.46 -6.70 -11.14
#